data_AF-A0ABD6DA42-F1
#
_entry.id   AF-A0ABD6DA42-F1
#
_cell.length_a   1.000
_cell.length_b   1.000
_cell.length_c   1.000
_cell.angle_alpha   90.00
_cell.angle_beta   90.00
_cell.angle_gamma   90.00
#
_symmetry.space_group_name_H-M   'P 1'
#
loop_
_entity.id
_entity.type
_entity.pdbx_description
1 polymer ?
#
loop_
_entity_poly.entity_id
_entity_poly.type
_entity_poly.pdbx_seq_one_letter_code
_entity_poly.pdbx_strand_id
1 'polypeptide(L)'
;MQRRRRRLLGVVGVAAVGGLAGCTTSSTDTSTGGPSESTGGPSGNTKLLPESVGKNDRMGNDLALSADGTTAIVGAVGDVTTADDTGQAFLFEWDGEAWNQVAEITPDEPDAPGLLGFSVALSADGSTALVGVPAGARESGPPTGTVYVLTNDGEEWTRETELTSARQRPGERFGLSAALSADGTTALVGANPLSRERPNDYLDGSAHVLERVDGTWEHRARLTAADREDAHQFGMTAALSGDGTTALLGATDDTNENGDEAGAAYVFADDNGSWSQQAKLLAEGGESNGQFGSAVALSSDGTLALLGDYLDDTDTGENSGSVSVFEADGGSWTQQATVVPDAVDANSRFGSSVALSPDGTRALVGSQNGERSEQDGEQIVAGAVHLLETDGSGWTQREKYAAVAGRAIPDSFGTTVDISRDGKTGLVGATQDPEQGLTSGAAYVVDLSDGSN
;
A
#
# COMPACT_ATOMS: atom_id res chain seq x y z
N MET A 1 35.17 57.17 -7.68
CA MET A 1 34.87 58.62 -7.71
C MET A 1 33.59 58.76 -8.54
N GLN A 2 32.45 59.38 -8.19
CA GLN A 2 32.02 60.44 -7.26
C GLN A 2 30.64 60.03 -6.68
N ARG A 3 30.45 60.02 -5.35
CA ARG A 3 29.74 61.02 -4.51
C ARG A 3 28.23 61.22 -4.74
N ARG A 4 27.45 60.59 -3.85
CA ARG A 4 26.37 61.10 -2.95
C ARG A 4 25.50 62.28 -3.42
N ARG A 5 24.18 62.19 -3.15
CA ARG A 5 23.49 63.03 -2.14
C ARG A 5 22.09 62.51 -1.74
N ARG A 6 21.93 62.26 -0.43
CA ARG A 6 20.67 62.25 0.32
C ARG A 6 20.10 63.67 0.43
N ARG A 7 18.79 63.82 0.54
CA ARG A 7 18.15 64.86 1.38
C ARG A 7 16.94 64.31 2.12
N LEU A 8 16.86 64.76 3.37
CA LEU A 8 15.89 64.50 4.44
C LEU A 8 15.22 65.86 4.77
N LEU A 9 14.16 65.83 5.58
CA LEU A 9 13.33 66.91 6.18
C LEU A 9 12.13 67.38 5.31
N GLY A 10 10.93 67.58 5.87
CA GLY A 10 10.55 67.62 7.29
C GLY A 10 9.04 67.81 7.48
N VAL A 11 8.63 67.54 8.72
CA VAL A 11 7.29 67.57 9.33
C VAL A 11 6.71 68.98 9.43
N VAL A 12 5.40 69.16 9.24
CA VAL A 12 4.53 70.07 10.03
C VAL A 12 3.10 69.50 10.03
N GLY A 13 2.52 69.31 11.21
CA GLY A 13 1.09 68.99 11.40
C GLY A 13 0.25 70.21 11.74
N VAL A 14 -1.05 70.14 11.48
CA VAL A 14 -2.10 71.00 12.08
C VAL A 14 -3.39 70.16 12.20
N ALA A 15 -4.04 70.29 13.36
CA ALA A 15 -5.26 69.60 13.76
C ALA A 15 -6.52 70.49 13.67
N ALA A 16 -7.69 69.85 13.87
CA ALA A 16 -9.03 70.35 14.23
C ALA A 16 -10.02 70.63 13.07
N VAL A 17 -11.34 70.40 13.14
CA VAL A 17 -12.33 69.80 14.08
C VAL A 17 -13.68 69.75 13.32
N GLY A 18 -14.58 68.79 13.64
CA GLY A 18 -16.05 68.83 13.38
C GLY A 18 -16.59 67.45 13.01
N GLY A 19 -17.22 66.65 13.89
CA GLY A 19 -18.60 66.79 14.40
C GLY A 19 -19.58 66.21 13.35
N LEU A 20 -20.34 65.12 13.53
CA LEU A 20 -21.34 64.82 14.57
C LEU A 20 -21.87 63.36 14.44
N ALA A 21 -22.21 62.78 15.60
CA ALA A 21 -23.29 61.82 15.94
C ALA A 21 -23.58 60.56 15.07
N GLY A 22 -23.78 59.36 15.65
CA GLY A 22 -24.15 59.08 17.04
C GLY A 22 -24.29 57.59 17.44
N CYS A 23 -24.58 57.46 18.74
CA CYS A 23 -25.15 56.36 19.55
C CYS A 23 -24.59 54.93 19.40
N THR A 24 -23.77 54.41 20.34
CA THR A 24 -24.10 53.81 21.68
C THR A 24 -24.82 52.46 21.54
N THR A 25 -24.37 51.32 22.10
CA THR A 25 -24.04 50.98 23.51
C THR A 25 -23.21 49.67 23.56
N SER A 26 -22.05 49.60 24.24
CA SER A 26 -21.76 48.93 25.55
C SER A 26 -22.19 47.46 25.68
N SER A 27 -21.48 46.51 26.30
CA SER A 27 -20.15 46.37 26.91
C SER A 27 -20.10 44.96 27.54
N THR A 28 -18.89 44.38 27.67
CA THR A 28 -18.51 43.21 28.52
C THR A 28 -19.19 41.88 28.18
N ASP A 29 -18.55 40.71 28.18
CA ASP A 29 -17.51 40.23 29.09
C ASP A 29 -16.95 38.87 28.58
N THR A 30 -15.87 38.45 29.24
CA THR A 30 -15.36 37.08 29.41
C THR A 30 -14.67 36.37 28.25
N SER A 31 -13.36 36.24 28.43
CA SER A 31 -12.59 35.11 27.95
C SER A 31 -13.19 33.81 28.47
N THR A 32 -13.48 32.88 27.58
CA THR A 32 -13.20 31.47 27.78
C THR A 32 -12.56 31.01 26.50
N GLY A 33 -11.26 30.71 26.56
CA GLY A 33 -10.62 29.95 25.50
C GLY A 33 -11.39 28.66 25.33
N GLY A 34 -12.08 28.51 24.20
CA GLY A 34 -12.38 27.20 23.68
C GLY A 34 -11.04 26.56 23.29
N PRO A 35 -10.86 25.26 23.47
CA PRO A 35 -9.71 24.61 22.86
C PRO A 35 -9.83 24.88 21.35
N SER A 36 -8.75 25.40 20.77
CA SER A 36 -8.53 25.17 19.35
C SER A 36 -8.57 23.65 19.19
N GLU A 37 -9.62 23.13 18.54
CA GLU A 37 -9.58 21.75 18.08
C GLU A 37 -8.35 21.66 17.20
N SER A 38 -7.34 20.94 17.68
CA SER A 38 -6.17 20.60 16.88
C SER A 38 -6.69 19.75 15.73
N THR A 39 -6.68 20.31 14.53
CA THR A 39 -6.83 19.58 13.27
C THR A 39 -5.62 18.67 12.99
N GLY A 40 -4.94 18.19 14.02
CA GLY A 40 -3.67 17.46 13.95
C GLY A 40 -3.86 16.04 14.48
N GLY A 41 -4.66 15.25 13.79
CA GLY A 41 -4.55 13.79 13.87
C GLY A 41 -3.44 13.31 12.92
N PRO A 42 -3.06 12.02 12.97
CA PRO A 42 -2.10 11.44 12.01
C PRO A 42 -2.55 11.58 10.55
N SER A 43 -3.83 11.86 10.33
CA SER A 43 -4.48 12.02 9.03
C SER A 43 -4.08 13.27 8.25
N GLY A 44 -3.34 14.23 8.83
CA GLY A 44 -2.92 15.42 8.08
C GLY A 44 -2.07 15.05 6.85
N ASN A 45 -2.43 15.56 5.66
CA ASN A 45 -1.71 15.30 4.41
C ASN A 45 -0.20 15.54 4.57
N THR A 46 0.58 14.46 4.59
CA THR A 46 2.01 14.48 4.91
C THR A 46 2.79 13.63 3.91
N LYS A 47 3.88 14.17 3.38
CA LYS A 47 4.82 13.41 2.55
C LYS A 47 5.87 12.74 3.44
N LEU A 48 6.05 11.44 3.27
CA LEU A 48 7.10 10.64 3.90
C LEU A 48 8.20 10.41 2.86
N LEU A 49 9.33 11.12 3.04
CA LEU A 49 10.49 11.02 2.16
C LEU A 49 11.79 11.24 2.97
N PRO A 50 12.45 10.15 3.42
CA PRO A 50 13.75 10.18 4.07
C PRO A 50 14.83 10.86 3.22
N GLU A 51 15.84 11.45 3.86
CA GLU A 51 16.99 12.02 3.13
C GLU A 51 17.89 10.97 2.47
N SER A 52 17.84 9.72 2.95
CA SER A 52 18.62 8.59 2.43
C SER A 52 18.04 8.00 1.13
N VAL A 53 16.80 8.34 0.78
CA VAL A 53 16.18 7.88 -0.48
C VAL A 53 16.88 8.54 -1.66
N GLY A 54 17.45 7.70 -2.50
CA GLY A 54 18.22 8.04 -3.67
C GLY A 54 17.40 8.05 -4.95
N LYS A 55 18.11 8.32 -6.05
CA LYS A 55 17.57 8.20 -7.40
C LYS A 55 17.32 6.72 -7.71
N ASN A 56 16.15 6.42 -8.28
CA ASN A 56 15.71 5.09 -8.68
C ASN A 56 15.37 4.13 -7.52
N ASP A 57 15.34 4.62 -6.27
CA ASP A 57 15.02 3.81 -5.08
C ASP A 57 13.56 3.34 -5.05
N ARG A 58 12.66 4.03 -5.75
CA ARG A 58 11.23 3.71 -5.88
C ARG A 58 10.56 3.48 -4.52
N MET A 59 10.81 4.37 -3.57
CA MET A 59 10.07 4.37 -2.29
C MET A 59 8.56 4.39 -2.54
N GLY A 60 7.82 3.63 -1.73
CA GLY A 60 6.39 3.40 -1.92
C GLY A 60 6.10 2.19 -2.82
N ASN A 61 7.10 1.34 -3.09
CA ASN A 61 6.91 0.10 -3.84
C ASN A 61 5.94 -0.85 -3.13
N ASP A 62 6.03 -0.91 -1.80
CA ASP A 62 5.06 -1.54 -0.92
C ASP A 62 4.98 -0.77 0.40
N LEU A 63 3.86 -0.87 1.10
CA LEU A 63 3.62 -0.12 2.34
C LEU A 63 2.59 -0.83 3.23
N ALA A 64 2.65 -0.56 4.54
CA ALA A 64 1.64 -0.99 5.49
C ALA A 64 1.47 0.02 6.63
N LEU A 65 0.25 0.12 7.16
CA LEU A 65 -0.18 1.06 8.19
C LEU A 65 -0.81 0.29 9.36
N SER A 66 -0.51 0.70 10.60
CA SER A 66 -1.11 0.10 11.78
C SER A 66 -2.61 0.39 11.84
N ALA A 67 -3.36 -0.42 12.57
CA ALA A 67 -4.82 -0.29 12.61
C ALA A 67 -5.28 1.05 13.22
N ASP A 68 -4.49 1.64 14.12
CA ASP A 68 -4.73 2.98 14.67
C ASP A 68 -4.21 4.13 13.78
N GLY A 69 -3.52 3.83 12.69
CA GLY A 69 -3.04 4.80 11.72
C GLY A 69 -1.82 5.60 12.17
N THR A 70 -1.08 5.15 13.19
CA THR A 70 0.05 5.91 13.76
C THR A 70 1.43 5.32 13.50
N THR A 71 1.53 4.12 12.95
CA THR A 71 2.79 3.48 12.58
C THR A 71 2.72 3.06 11.12
N ALA A 72 3.72 3.40 10.33
CA ALA A 72 3.81 3.06 8.92
C ALA A 72 5.15 2.42 8.60
N ILE A 73 5.15 1.42 7.72
CA ILE A 73 6.35 0.89 7.08
C ILE A 73 6.26 1.10 5.58
N VAL A 74 7.36 1.53 4.95
CA VAL A 74 7.43 1.81 3.51
C VAL A 74 8.67 1.19 2.92
N GLY A 75 8.49 0.37 1.89
CA GLY A 75 9.57 -0.23 1.11
C GLY A 75 10.10 0.68 0.01
N ALA A 76 11.41 0.65 -0.20
CA ALA A 76 12.14 1.31 -1.28
C ALA A 76 13.07 0.27 -1.94
N VAL A 77 12.59 -0.32 -3.03
CA VAL A 77 13.18 -1.52 -3.63
C VAL A 77 14.55 -1.29 -4.30
N GLY A 78 14.94 -0.04 -4.56
CA GLY A 78 16.19 0.28 -5.24
C GLY A 78 16.09 0.20 -6.77
N ASP A 79 17.16 0.63 -7.45
CA ASP A 79 17.36 0.44 -8.87
C ASP A 79 17.59 -1.04 -9.21
N VAL A 80 16.49 -1.73 -9.48
CA VAL A 80 16.44 -3.13 -9.97
C VAL A 80 17.29 -3.40 -11.22
N THR A 81 17.81 -2.36 -11.90
CA THR A 81 18.63 -2.49 -13.11
C THR A 81 20.13 -2.47 -12.83
N THR A 82 20.59 -1.92 -11.71
CA THR A 82 22.02 -1.91 -11.33
C THR A 82 22.35 -3.09 -10.41
N ALA A 83 23.64 -3.33 -10.15
CA ALA A 83 24.08 -4.39 -9.23
C ALA A 83 24.38 -3.85 -7.82
N ASP A 84 24.26 -2.53 -7.64
CA ASP A 84 24.76 -1.80 -6.48
C ASP A 84 23.63 -1.30 -5.57
N ASP A 85 22.38 -1.58 -5.94
CA ASP A 85 21.21 -1.15 -5.17
C ASP A 85 20.46 -2.38 -4.64
N THR A 86 20.41 -2.48 -3.32
CA THR A 86 20.05 -3.67 -2.56
C THR A 86 18.70 -3.51 -1.84
N GLY A 87 18.08 -2.34 -1.99
CA GLY A 87 16.79 -1.97 -1.41
C GLY A 87 16.86 -1.61 0.08
N GLN A 88 15.84 -0.91 0.56
CA GLN A 88 15.70 -0.37 1.91
C GLN A 88 14.22 -0.42 2.35
N ALA A 89 13.96 -0.36 3.64
CA ALA A 89 12.63 -0.08 4.18
C ALA A 89 12.71 0.93 5.32
N PHE A 90 11.65 1.70 5.52
CA PHE A 90 11.60 2.80 6.48
C PHE A 90 10.40 2.64 7.39
N LEU A 91 10.60 2.82 8.68
CA LEU A 91 9.52 2.86 9.68
C LEU A 91 9.30 4.30 10.13
N PHE A 92 8.04 4.69 10.19
CA PHE A 92 7.59 5.99 10.64
C PHE A 92 6.58 5.85 11.77
N GLU A 93 6.65 6.75 12.74
CA GLU A 93 5.70 6.84 13.84
C GLU A 93 5.20 8.28 14.01
N TRP A 94 3.90 8.40 14.24
CA TRP A 94 3.24 9.66 14.58
C TRP A 94 3.39 9.95 16.08
N ASP A 95 4.01 11.07 16.43
CA ASP A 95 4.27 11.46 17.83
C ASP A 95 3.16 12.33 18.46
N GLY A 96 2.10 12.63 17.72
CA GLY A 96 1.06 13.60 18.10
C GLY A 96 1.16 14.95 17.39
N GLU A 97 2.29 15.25 16.74
CA GLU A 97 2.55 16.50 16.02
C GLU A 97 3.08 16.26 14.60
N ALA A 98 3.95 15.26 14.41
CA ALA A 98 4.56 14.94 13.13
C ALA A 98 4.79 13.43 12.96
N TRP A 99 4.88 13.02 11.69
CA TRP A 99 5.42 11.71 11.31
C TRP A 99 6.94 11.77 11.35
N ASN A 100 7.56 10.88 12.13
CA ASN A 100 9.01 10.81 12.28
C ASN A 100 9.51 9.47 11.76
N GLN A 101 10.60 9.48 10.98
CA GLN A 101 11.34 8.24 10.68
C GLN A 101 12.01 7.75 11.97
N VAL A 102 11.62 6.55 12.42
CA VAL A 102 12.14 5.95 13.67
C VAL A 102 13.14 4.82 13.39
N ALA A 103 13.11 4.22 12.19
CA ALA A 103 14.11 3.25 11.79
C ALA A 103 14.30 3.22 10.26
N GLU A 104 15.50 2.80 9.86
CA GLU A 104 15.89 2.49 8.48
C GLU A 104 16.42 1.05 8.48
N ILE A 105 15.83 0.22 7.63
CA ILE A 105 16.19 -1.18 7.47
C ILE A 105 17.01 -1.28 6.20
N THR A 106 18.29 -1.60 6.35
CA THR A 106 19.21 -1.85 5.26
C THR A 106 19.69 -3.31 5.27
N PRO A 107 20.23 -3.80 4.17
CA PRO A 107 20.92 -5.09 4.16
C PRO A 107 22.16 -5.05 5.06
N ASP A 108 22.57 -6.21 5.57
CA ASP A 108 23.73 -6.32 6.46
C ASP A 108 25.06 -6.03 5.73
N GLU A 109 25.10 -6.33 4.43
CA GLU A 109 26.24 -6.07 3.56
C GLU A 109 25.78 -5.15 2.42
N PRO A 110 26.50 -4.06 2.10
CA PRO A 110 26.09 -3.08 1.08
C PRO A 110 25.85 -3.65 -0.32
N ASP A 111 26.53 -4.75 -0.66
CA ASP A 111 26.45 -5.44 -1.94
C ASP A 111 25.65 -6.77 -1.85
N ALA A 112 24.90 -6.97 -0.75
CA ALA A 112 24.07 -8.17 -0.60
C ALA A 112 23.01 -8.18 -1.71
N PRO A 113 23.03 -9.17 -2.61
CA PRO A 113 22.02 -9.20 -3.65
C PRO A 113 20.65 -9.41 -3.02
N GLY A 114 19.67 -8.62 -3.45
CA GLY A 114 18.34 -8.64 -2.89
C GLY A 114 17.56 -7.41 -3.30
N LEU A 115 16.25 -7.47 -3.02
CA LEU A 115 15.32 -6.38 -3.23
C LEU A 115 14.68 -6.07 -1.87
N LEU A 116 15.47 -5.65 -0.89
CA LEU A 116 14.95 -5.41 0.45
C LEU A 116 13.86 -4.35 0.40
N GLY A 117 12.74 -4.61 1.10
CA GLY A 117 11.58 -3.73 1.05
C GLY A 117 10.72 -3.94 -0.20
N PHE A 118 10.92 -5.04 -0.92
CA PHE A 118 10.05 -5.42 -2.03
C PHE A 118 8.61 -5.66 -1.54
N SER A 119 8.47 -6.33 -0.40
CA SER A 119 7.20 -6.45 0.31
C SER A 119 7.35 -6.06 1.77
N VAL A 120 6.30 -5.49 2.37
CA VAL A 120 6.27 -5.15 3.80
C VAL A 120 4.90 -5.49 4.40
N ALA A 121 4.86 -5.79 5.69
CA ALA A 121 3.62 -5.96 6.43
C ALA A 121 3.78 -5.47 7.87
N LEU A 122 2.68 -5.09 8.52
CA LEU A 122 2.67 -4.56 9.88
C LEU A 122 1.52 -5.16 10.69
N SER A 123 1.74 -5.45 11.97
CA SER A 123 0.69 -5.91 12.88
C SER A 123 -0.29 -4.79 13.20
N ALA A 124 -1.50 -5.13 13.64
CA ALA A 124 -2.54 -4.12 13.89
C ALA A 124 -2.16 -3.13 14.99
N ASP A 125 -1.35 -3.54 15.96
CA ASP A 125 -0.81 -2.71 17.04
C ASP A 125 0.48 -1.95 16.66
N GLY A 126 0.98 -2.13 15.43
CA GLY A 126 2.19 -1.47 14.95
C GLY A 126 3.48 -1.93 15.62
N SER A 127 3.49 -3.08 16.32
CA SER A 127 4.67 -3.54 17.09
C SER A 127 5.53 -4.58 16.37
N THR A 128 5.00 -5.25 15.34
CA THR A 128 5.71 -6.28 14.58
C THR A 128 5.62 -5.97 13.09
N ALA A 129 6.76 -5.99 12.39
CA ALA A 129 6.83 -5.75 10.96
C ALA A 129 7.54 -6.89 10.23
N LEU A 130 7.14 -7.12 8.98
CA LEU A 130 7.82 -8.00 8.04
C LEU A 130 8.44 -7.15 6.92
N VAL A 131 9.65 -7.50 6.49
CA VAL A 131 10.32 -6.89 5.32
C VAL A 131 10.84 -8.00 4.42
N GLY A 132 10.25 -8.14 3.23
CA GLY A 132 10.64 -9.10 2.22
C GLY A 132 11.92 -8.71 1.49
N VAL A 133 12.79 -9.69 1.29
CA VAL A 133 14.01 -9.62 0.50
C VAL A 133 13.99 -10.79 -0.49
N PRO A 134 13.14 -10.74 -1.53
CA PRO A 134 13.07 -11.81 -2.50
C PRO A 134 14.39 -11.91 -3.26
N ALA A 135 14.80 -13.15 -3.52
CA ALA A 135 15.97 -13.46 -4.31
C ALA A 135 15.97 -12.72 -5.66
N GLY A 136 17.12 -12.12 -6.00
CA GLY A 136 17.33 -11.49 -7.29
C GLY A 136 17.67 -12.51 -8.38
N ALA A 137 17.29 -12.22 -9.63
CA ALA A 137 17.64 -13.06 -10.80
C ALA A 137 19.15 -13.09 -11.12
N ARG A 138 19.97 -12.31 -10.40
CA ARG A 138 21.39 -12.07 -10.69
C ARG A 138 22.34 -12.76 -9.71
N GLU A 139 21.83 -13.49 -8.73
CA GLU A 139 22.65 -14.15 -7.72
C GLU A 139 23.32 -15.41 -8.24
N SER A 140 24.60 -15.57 -7.90
CA SER A 140 25.35 -16.80 -8.16
C SER A 140 25.12 -17.81 -7.03
N GLY A 141 24.08 -18.64 -7.17
CA GLY A 141 23.67 -19.65 -6.18
C GLY A 141 22.17 -19.91 -6.34
N PRO A 142 21.55 -20.80 -5.55
CA PRO A 142 20.10 -20.89 -5.48
C PRO A 142 19.59 -19.98 -4.35
N PRO A 143 19.56 -18.64 -4.50
CA PRO A 143 18.91 -17.84 -3.47
C PRO A 143 17.42 -18.17 -3.47
N THR A 144 16.87 -18.23 -2.27
CA THR A 144 15.48 -18.60 -2.08
C THR A 144 14.63 -17.46 -1.54
N GLY A 145 15.25 -16.30 -1.31
CA GLY A 145 14.65 -15.14 -0.65
C GLY A 145 14.54 -15.30 0.88
N THR A 146 14.37 -14.17 1.55
CA THR A 146 14.25 -14.05 3.02
C THR A 146 13.15 -13.05 3.37
N VAL A 147 12.60 -13.16 4.57
CA VAL A 147 11.79 -12.10 5.21
C VAL A 147 12.42 -11.74 6.55
N TYR A 148 12.71 -10.47 6.78
CA TYR A 148 13.12 -9.97 8.10
C TYR A 148 11.88 -9.77 8.97
N VAL A 149 11.95 -10.23 10.22
CA VAL A 149 10.96 -9.91 11.25
C VAL A 149 11.55 -8.84 12.15
N LEU A 150 10.84 -7.73 12.29
CA LEU A 150 11.20 -6.65 13.19
C LEU A 150 10.18 -6.53 14.30
N THR A 151 10.64 -6.18 15.50
CA THR A 151 9.79 -5.91 16.66
C THR A 151 10.17 -4.60 17.31
N ASN A 152 9.18 -3.85 17.75
CA ASN A 152 9.34 -2.66 18.59
C ASN A 152 9.10 -3.04 20.06
N ASP A 153 10.07 -2.79 20.93
CA ASP A 153 9.93 -3.00 22.37
C ASP A 153 9.36 -1.78 23.12
N GLY A 154 9.02 -0.73 22.38
CA GLY A 154 8.54 0.56 22.89
C GLY A 154 9.63 1.63 22.99
N GLU A 155 10.90 1.27 22.75
CA GLU A 155 12.01 2.22 22.64
C GLU A 155 12.63 2.21 21.24
N GLU A 156 12.86 1.03 20.66
CA GLU A 156 13.48 0.90 19.35
C GLU A 156 12.97 -0.32 18.54
N TRP A 157 13.07 -0.20 17.23
CA TRP A 157 12.85 -1.31 16.32
C TRP A 157 14.11 -2.15 16.17
N THR A 158 13.99 -3.45 16.41
CA THR A 158 15.10 -4.40 16.25
C THR A 158 14.71 -5.54 15.31
N ARG A 159 15.68 -6.06 14.55
CA ARG A 159 15.48 -7.29 13.77
C ARG A 159 15.50 -8.47 14.74
N GLU A 160 14.34 -9.08 14.95
CA GLU A 160 14.17 -10.25 15.82
C GLU A 160 14.78 -11.50 15.19
N THR A 161 14.46 -11.76 13.92
CA THR A 161 14.89 -12.96 13.20
C THR A 161 14.75 -12.79 11.68
N GLU A 162 15.20 -13.81 10.94
CA GLU A 162 15.02 -13.96 9.51
C GLU A 162 14.26 -15.24 9.20
N LEU A 163 13.23 -15.15 8.37
CA LEU A 163 12.44 -16.27 7.89
C LEU A 163 12.93 -16.66 6.49
N THR A 164 13.10 -17.96 6.28
CA THR A 164 13.46 -18.54 4.96
C THR A 164 12.48 -19.64 4.63
N SER A 165 12.37 -20.06 3.37
CA SER A 165 11.50 -21.18 3.04
C SER A 165 12.04 -22.49 3.64
N ALA A 166 11.17 -23.32 4.25
CA ALA A 166 11.56 -24.59 4.89
C ALA A 166 12.26 -25.56 3.93
N ARG A 167 11.98 -25.41 2.63
CA ARG A 167 12.57 -26.19 1.54
C ARG A 167 13.05 -25.23 0.47
N GLN A 168 14.19 -24.62 0.73
CA GLN A 168 14.91 -23.72 -0.17
C GLN A 168 15.04 -24.34 -1.57
N ARG A 169 14.07 -24.02 -2.43
CA ARG A 169 14.07 -24.43 -3.84
C ARG A 169 14.90 -23.45 -4.66
N PRO A 170 15.85 -23.93 -5.49
CA PRO A 170 16.60 -23.05 -6.37
C PRO A 170 15.74 -22.10 -7.18
N GLY A 171 15.89 -20.79 -6.93
CA GLY A 171 15.18 -19.74 -7.66
C GLY A 171 13.77 -19.43 -7.16
N GLU A 172 13.33 -20.03 -6.04
CA GLU A 172 12.16 -19.58 -5.29
C GLU A 172 12.41 -18.16 -4.77
N ARG A 173 11.45 -17.25 -4.89
CA ARG A 173 11.58 -15.87 -4.39
C ARG A 173 10.73 -15.67 -3.14
N PHE A 174 11.05 -16.36 -2.06
CA PHE A 174 10.40 -16.17 -0.76
C PHE A 174 10.51 -14.71 -0.32
N GLY A 175 9.42 -14.12 0.17
CA GLY A 175 9.35 -12.70 0.49
C GLY A 175 8.90 -11.82 -0.67
N LEU A 176 8.31 -12.41 -1.72
CA LEU A 176 7.70 -11.66 -2.83
C LEU A 176 6.45 -10.89 -2.40
N SER A 177 5.68 -11.48 -1.50
CA SER A 177 4.55 -10.84 -0.82
C SER A 177 4.59 -11.25 0.65
N ALA A 178 4.12 -10.37 1.52
CA ALA A 178 4.06 -10.61 2.95
C ALA A 178 2.72 -10.09 3.50
N ALA A 179 2.11 -10.86 4.38
CA ALA A 179 0.97 -10.43 5.18
C ALA A 179 1.14 -10.96 6.62
N LEU A 180 0.57 -10.25 7.59
CA LEU A 180 0.73 -10.52 9.01
C LEU A 180 -0.63 -10.46 9.70
N SER A 181 -0.88 -11.36 10.66
CA SER A 181 -2.10 -11.32 11.48
C SER A 181 -2.12 -10.07 12.37
N ALA A 182 -3.31 -9.70 12.85
CA ALA A 182 -3.49 -8.49 13.65
C ALA A 182 -2.64 -8.51 14.93
N ASP A 183 -2.41 -9.70 15.51
CA ASP A 183 -1.59 -9.88 16.70
C ASP A 183 -0.08 -10.07 16.42
N GLY A 184 0.35 -10.03 15.15
CA GLY A 184 1.75 -10.17 14.78
C GLY A 184 2.32 -11.59 14.89
N THR A 185 1.49 -12.61 15.09
CA THR A 185 1.95 -13.98 15.37
C THR A 185 1.87 -14.95 14.19
N THR A 186 1.11 -14.63 13.14
CA THR A 186 1.00 -15.47 11.94
C THR A 186 1.40 -14.69 10.71
N ALA A 187 2.41 -15.18 9.99
CA ALA A 187 2.92 -14.59 8.76
C ALA A 187 2.54 -15.46 7.56
N LEU A 188 2.10 -14.81 6.48
CA LEU A 188 1.87 -15.42 5.18
C LEU A 188 2.86 -14.82 4.18
N VAL A 189 3.68 -15.68 3.57
CA VAL A 189 4.77 -15.23 2.69
C VAL A 189 4.68 -15.89 1.31
N GLY A 190 4.54 -15.08 0.27
CA GLY A 190 4.57 -15.52 -1.12
C GLY A 190 5.95 -15.88 -1.62
N ALA A 191 6.00 -16.88 -2.50
CA ALA A 191 7.23 -17.47 -3.02
C ALA A 191 6.99 -18.03 -4.44
N ASN A 192 7.42 -17.30 -5.47
CA ASN A 192 7.30 -17.67 -6.87
C ASN A 192 8.67 -17.98 -7.50
N PRO A 193 8.81 -19.05 -8.31
CA PRO A 193 10.09 -19.38 -8.95
C PRO A 193 10.38 -18.54 -10.21
N LEU A 194 11.62 -18.04 -10.37
CA LEU A 194 12.05 -17.29 -11.57
C LEU A 194 12.18 -18.15 -12.84
N SER A 195 12.35 -19.45 -12.67
CA SER A 195 12.60 -20.35 -13.79
C SER A 195 12.15 -21.76 -13.45
N ARG A 196 11.81 -22.53 -14.48
CA ARG A 196 11.45 -23.94 -14.32
C ARG A 196 12.70 -24.73 -13.93
N GLU A 197 12.64 -25.44 -12.81
CA GLU A 197 13.73 -26.34 -12.39
C GLU A 197 13.86 -27.55 -13.33
N ARG A 198 12.76 -27.97 -13.98
CA ARG A 198 12.71 -29.06 -14.96
C ARG A 198 11.87 -28.68 -16.18
N PRO A 199 12.07 -29.31 -17.35
CA PRO A 199 11.33 -29.01 -18.58
C PRO A 199 9.79 -29.10 -18.47
N ASN A 200 9.27 -29.72 -17.41
CA ASN A 200 7.84 -29.90 -17.14
C ASN A 200 7.42 -29.40 -15.73
N ASP A 201 8.30 -28.70 -15.01
CA ASP A 201 7.88 -28.02 -13.78
C ASP A 201 7.11 -26.77 -14.20
N TYR A 202 5.95 -26.55 -13.59
CA TYR A 202 5.19 -25.32 -13.78
C TYR A 202 5.91 -24.19 -13.05
N LEU A 203 5.67 -22.92 -13.43
CA LEU A 203 6.10 -21.76 -12.63
C LEU A 203 5.05 -21.51 -11.53
N ASP A 204 4.62 -22.61 -10.92
CA ASP A 204 3.54 -22.66 -9.96
C ASP A 204 4.06 -22.17 -8.62
N GLY A 205 3.69 -20.94 -8.28
CA GLY A 205 4.11 -20.33 -7.04
C GLY A 205 3.59 -21.06 -5.80
N SER A 206 3.98 -20.56 -4.65
CA SER A 206 3.49 -21.00 -3.35
C SER A 206 3.40 -19.86 -2.38
N ALA A 207 2.63 -20.06 -1.32
CA ALA A 207 2.73 -19.25 -0.12
C ALA A 207 3.11 -20.14 1.07
N HIS A 208 3.72 -19.55 2.08
CA HIS A 208 4.14 -20.25 3.29
C HIS A 208 3.49 -19.57 4.49
N VAL A 209 2.90 -20.37 5.37
CA VAL A 209 2.36 -19.92 6.65
C VAL A 209 3.39 -20.22 7.71
N LEU A 210 3.78 -19.20 8.47
CA LEU A 210 4.66 -19.30 9.62
C LEU A 210 3.93 -18.78 10.85
N GLU A 211 4.11 -19.44 11.98
CA GLU A 211 3.44 -19.08 13.24
C GLU A 211 4.47 -18.91 14.35
N ARG A 212 4.29 -17.90 15.18
CA ARG A 212 5.13 -17.64 16.35
C ARG A 212 4.61 -18.47 17.52
N VAL A 213 5.34 -19.53 17.87
CA VAL A 213 5.04 -20.44 18.98
C VAL A 213 6.14 -20.33 20.03
N ASP A 214 5.78 -20.03 21.27
CA ASP A 214 6.72 -19.88 22.40
C ASP A 214 7.91 -18.95 22.10
N GLY A 215 7.66 -17.87 21.34
CA GLY A 215 8.67 -16.88 20.97
C GLY A 215 9.60 -17.30 19.82
N THR A 216 9.29 -18.37 19.10
CA THR A 216 10.03 -18.81 17.90
C THR A 216 9.08 -18.95 16.72
N TRP A 217 9.53 -18.55 15.53
CA TRP A 217 8.77 -18.74 14.30
C TRP A 217 8.94 -20.17 13.76
N GLU A 218 7.82 -20.86 13.55
CA GLU A 218 7.75 -22.21 13.03
C GLU A 218 7.00 -22.25 11.70
N HIS A 219 7.45 -23.10 10.76
CA HIS A 219 6.71 -23.31 9.52
C HIS A 219 5.46 -24.17 9.76
N ARG A 220 4.29 -23.59 9.48
CA ARG A 220 3.02 -24.26 9.69
C ARG A 220 2.50 -24.97 8.45
N ALA A 221 2.58 -24.31 7.30
CA ALA A 221 2.06 -24.84 6.05
C ALA A 221 2.77 -24.27 4.83
N ARG A 222 2.70 -25.01 3.72
CA ARG A 222 2.99 -24.50 2.38
C ARG A 222 1.71 -24.63 1.54
N LEU A 223 1.16 -23.49 1.13
CA LEU A 223 -0.07 -23.36 0.38
C LEU A 223 0.22 -23.31 -1.11
N THR A 224 -0.61 -24.00 -1.87
CA THR A 224 -0.51 -24.06 -3.32
C THR A 224 -1.86 -24.38 -3.92
N ALA A 225 -2.17 -23.78 -5.07
CA ALA A 225 -3.38 -24.05 -5.83
C ALA A 225 -3.58 -25.56 -6.11
N ALA A 226 -4.82 -26.01 -6.15
CA ALA A 226 -5.18 -27.37 -6.53
C ALA A 226 -5.01 -27.63 -8.04
N ASP A 227 -5.15 -26.58 -8.86
CA ASP A 227 -5.00 -26.51 -10.32
C ASP A 227 -3.69 -25.80 -10.72
N ARG A 228 -2.57 -26.29 -10.15
CA ARG A 228 -1.23 -25.69 -10.23
C ARG A 228 -0.76 -25.39 -11.64
N GLU A 229 -1.22 -26.19 -12.59
CA GLU A 229 -0.87 -26.12 -14.01
C GLU A 229 -1.30 -24.79 -14.64
N ASP A 230 -2.39 -24.23 -14.14
CA ASP A 230 -3.02 -23.01 -14.66
C ASP A 230 -2.73 -21.79 -13.75
N ALA A 231 -2.46 -22.02 -12.46
CA ALA A 231 -2.23 -21.00 -11.44
C ALA A 231 -0.83 -20.32 -11.51
N HIS A 232 -0.47 -19.78 -12.67
CA HIS A 232 0.76 -19.01 -12.82
C HIS A 232 0.78 -17.79 -11.89
N GLN A 233 1.96 -17.46 -11.38
CA GLN A 233 2.16 -16.39 -10.39
C GLN A 233 1.38 -16.55 -9.07
N PHE A 234 0.91 -17.75 -8.72
CA PHE A 234 0.27 -18.00 -7.42
C PHE A 234 1.10 -17.46 -6.24
N GLY A 235 0.45 -16.68 -5.37
CA GLY A 235 1.08 -16.04 -4.20
C GLY A 235 1.88 -14.78 -4.53
N MET A 236 1.73 -14.21 -5.73
CA MET A 236 2.33 -12.92 -6.08
C MET A 236 1.80 -11.79 -5.20
N THR A 237 0.52 -11.86 -4.82
CA THR A 237 -0.10 -11.02 -3.80
C THR A 237 -0.70 -11.88 -2.70
N ALA A 238 -0.76 -11.33 -1.49
CA ALA A 238 -1.21 -12.05 -0.31
C ALA A 238 -1.94 -11.12 0.67
N ALA A 239 -3.03 -11.61 1.24
CA ALA A 239 -3.71 -11.00 2.39
C ALA A 239 -4.07 -12.09 3.41
N LEU A 240 -4.11 -11.72 4.69
CA LEU A 240 -4.36 -12.62 5.82
C LEU A 240 -5.40 -11.98 6.75
N SER A 241 -6.34 -12.78 7.27
CA SER A 241 -7.32 -12.32 8.24
C SER A 241 -6.63 -11.92 9.56
N GLY A 242 -7.30 -11.09 10.35
CA GLY A 242 -6.73 -10.57 11.59
C GLY A 242 -6.43 -11.66 12.62
N ASP A 243 -7.19 -12.76 12.61
CA ASP A 243 -6.94 -13.94 13.45
C ASP A 243 -5.90 -14.92 12.85
N GLY A 244 -5.39 -14.65 11.66
CA GLY A 244 -4.40 -15.47 10.99
C GLY A 244 -4.94 -16.78 10.39
N THR A 245 -6.26 -16.99 10.31
CA THR A 245 -6.85 -18.29 9.91
C THR A 245 -7.36 -18.36 8.47
N THR A 246 -7.51 -17.22 7.78
CA THR A 246 -7.96 -17.15 6.38
C THR A 246 -6.94 -16.39 5.54
N ALA A 247 -6.45 -17.02 4.48
CA ALA A 247 -5.48 -16.45 3.55
C ALA A 247 -6.10 -16.28 2.17
N LEU A 248 -5.82 -15.14 1.53
CA LEU A 248 -6.20 -14.83 0.15
C LEU A 248 -4.93 -14.62 -0.66
N LEU A 249 -4.79 -15.35 -1.77
CA LEU A 249 -3.57 -15.37 -2.60
C LEU A 249 -3.93 -15.12 -4.06
N GLY A 250 -3.33 -14.10 -4.67
CA GLY A 250 -3.49 -13.81 -6.09
C GLY A 250 -2.64 -14.72 -6.99
N ALA A 251 -3.15 -15.03 -8.16
CA ALA A 251 -2.48 -15.71 -9.26
C ALA A 251 -2.80 -14.94 -10.56
N THR A 252 -2.09 -13.84 -10.77
CA THR A 252 -2.46 -12.81 -11.74
C THR A 252 -2.40 -13.28 -13.20
N ASP A 253 -1.55 -14.27 -13.50
CA ASP A 253 -1.40 -14.87 -14.83
C ASP A 253 -2.17 -16.20 -14.96
N ASP A 254 -3.15 -16.46 -14.08
CA ASP A 254 -3.95 -17.68 -14.15
C ASP A 254 -4.74 -17.76 -15.46
N THR A 255 -4.62 -18.91 -16.14
CA THR A 255 -5.45 -19.23 -17.31
C THR A 255 -6.70 -19.98 -16.84
N ASN A 256 -7.89 -19.48 -17.16
CA ASN A 256 -9.14 -20.11 -16.74
C ASN A 256 -10.25 -19.96 -17.78
N GLU A 257 -11.51 -20.11 -17.34
CA GLU A 257 -12.69 -20.05 -18.21
C GLU A 257 -12.94 -18.66 -18.83
N ASN A 258 -12.35 -17.60 -18.26
CA ASN A 258 -12.34 -16.25 -18.83
C ASN A 258 -11.21 -16.05 -19.88
N GLY A 259 -10.30 -17.03 -20.00
CA GLY A 259 -9.25 -17.10 -21.01
C GLY A 259 -7.83 -17.04 -20.44
N ASP A 260 -6.86 -16.80 -21.32
CA ASP A 260 -5.44 -16.75 -20.98
C ASP A 260 -5.14 -15.49 -20.16
N GLU A 261 -4.34 -15.64 -19.08
CA GLU A 261 -3.90 -14.53 -18.22
C GLU A 261 -5.08 -13.69 -17.67
N ALA A 262 -6.26 -14.30 -17.55
CA ALA A 262 -7.44 -13.67 -16.97
C ALA A 262 -7.24 -13.41 -15.47
N GLY A 263 -6.43 -14.24 -14.80
CA GLY A 263 -6.12 -14.13 -13.39
C GLY A 263 -7.15 -14.80 -12.49
N ALA A 264 -6.73 -15.09 -11.27
CA ALA A 264 -7.54 -15.72 -10.23
C ALA A 264 -7.05 -15.32 -8.85
N ALA A 265 -7.86 -15.58 -7.83
CA ALA A 265 -7.38 -15.64 -6.46
C ALA A 265 -7.88 -16.89 -5.74
N TYR A 266 -7.17 -17.24 -4.68
CA TYR A 266 -7.38 -18.49 -3.98
C TYR A 266 -7.54 -18.22 -2.50
N VAL A 267 -8.63 -18.74 -1.93
CA VAL A 267 -8.89 -18.67 -0.49
C VAL A 267 -8.44 -19.96 0.15
N PHE A 268 -7.61 -19.85 1.18
CA PHE A 268 -7.23 -20.94 2.06
C PHE A 268 -7.75 -20.64 3.46
N ALA A 269 -8.17 -21.67 4.17
CA ALA A 269 -8.56 -21.57 5.57
C ALA A 269 -7.84 -22.62 6.41
N ASP A 270 -7.50 -22.23 7.63
CA ASP A 270 -7.03 -23.13 8.68
C ASP A 270 -8.21 -23.75 9.42
N ASP A 271 -8.26 -25.08 9.45
CA ASP A 271 -9.15 -25.82 10.35
C ASP A 271 -8.30 -26.57 11.38
N ASN A 272 -8.16 -25.98 12.57
CA ASN A 272 -7.41 -26.55 13.70
C ASN A 272 -5.97 -26.92 13.33
N GLY A 273 -5.29 -26.03 12.59
CA GLY A 273 -3.93 -26.23 12.13
C GLY A 273 -3.83 -27.01 10.80
N SER A 274 -4.93 -27.26 10.11
CA SER A 274 -4.91 -27.87 8.79
C SER A 274 -5.37 -26.86 7.74
N TRP A 275 -4.40 -26.23 7.09
CA TRP A 275 -4.66 -25.35 5.96
C TRP A 275 -5.15 -26.12 4.72
N SER A 276 -6.24 -25.64 4.12
CA SER A 276 -6.80 -26.21 2.89
C SER A 276 -7.42 -25.12 2.00
N GLN A 277 -7.36 -25.32 0.68
CA GLN A 277 -8.00 -24.42 -0.28
C GLN A 277 -9.53 -24.56 -0.16
N GLN A 278 -10.21 -23.45 0.12
CA GLN A 278 -11.67 -23.36 0.23
C GLN A 278 -12.32 -22.92 -1.09
N ALA A 279 -11.70 -21.99 -1.80
CA ALA A 279 -12.25 -21.43 -3.03
C ALA A 279 -11.18 -21.01 -4.02
N LYS A 280 -11.56 -20.98 -5.30
CA LYS A 280 -10.91 -20.21 -6.38
C LYS A 280 -11.92 -19.14 -6.80
N LEU A 281 -11.51 -17.88 -6.73
CA LEU A 281 -12.32 -16.71 -7.07
C LEU A 281 -11.92 -16.25 -8.47
N LEU A 282 -12.92 -16.01 -9.32
CA LEU A 282 -12.79 -15.55 -10.69
C LEU A 282 -13.70 -14.35 -10.89
N ALA A 283 -13.29 -13.36 -11.67
CA ALA A 283 -14.15 -12.24 -12.03
C ALA A 283 -15.37 -12.72 -12.83
N GLU A 284 -16.58 -12.38 -12.36
CA GLU A 284 -17.80 -12.58 -13.14
C GLU A 284 -17.76 -11.73 -14.42
N GLY A 285 -17.79 -12.39 -15.58
CA GLY A 285 -17.70 -11.71 -16.87
C GLY A 285 -16.29 -11.23 -17.23
N GLY A 286 -15.26 -11.69 -16.53
CA GLY A 286 -13.88 -11.32 -16.82
C GLY A 286 -13.42 -11.76 -18.22
N GLU A 287 -12.34 -11.14 -18.69
CA GLU A 287 -11.77 -11.36 -20.01
C GLU A 287 -10.30 -11.81 -19.93
N SER A 288 -9.75 -12.23 -21.07
CA SER A 288 -8.33 -12.59 -21.18
C SER A 288 -7.45 -11.37 -20.94
N ASN A 289 -6.34 -11.54 -20.22
CA ASN A 289 -5.42 -10.46 -19.80
C ASN A 289 -6.00 -9.42 -18.82
N GLY A 290 -7.13 -9.68 -18.13
CA GLY A 290 -7.65 -8.75 -17.11
C GLY A 290 -6.69 -8.54 -15.93
N GLN A 291 -5.90 -9.57 -15.60
CA GLN A 291 -5.00 -9.58 -14.44
C GLN A 291 -5.77 -9.55 -13.11
N PHE A 292 -6.87 -10.28 -13.03
CA PHE A 292 -7.66 -10.45 -11.81
C PHE A 292 -6.82 -11.02 -10.67
N GLY A 293 -6.94 -10.45 -9.47
CA GLY A 293 -6.13 -10.84 -8.30
C GLY A 293 -4.72 -10.24 -8.30
N SER A 294 -4.43 -9.30 -9.20
CA SER A 294 -3.23 -8.44 -9.20
C SER A 294 -3.05 -7.61 -7.93
N ALA A 295 -4.15 -7.31 -7.24
CA ALA A 295 -4.17 -6.74 -5.90
C ALA A 295 -5.27 -7.44 -5.10
N VAL A 296 -5.01 -7.74 -3.82
CA VAL A 296 -5.95 -8.44 -2.95
C VAL A 296 -6.00 -7.79 -1.58
N ALA A 297 -7.19 -7.69 -0.99
CA ALA A 297 -7.39 -7.30 0.40
C ALA A 297 -8.44 -8.19 1.05
N LEU A 298 -8.34 -8.40 2.37
CA LEU A 298 -9.21 -9.28 3.14
C LEU A 298 -9.60 -8.60 4.46
N SER A 299 -10.86 -8.71 4.87
CA SER A 299 -11.32 -8.15 6.14
C SER A 299 -10.69 -8.86 7.33
N SER A 300 -10.66 -8.20 8.50
CA SER A 300 -10.08 -8.79 9.70
C SER A 300 -10.79 -10.07 10.14
N ASP A 301 -12.07 -10.24 9.80
CA ASP A 301 -12.84 -11.46 10.08
C ASP A 301 -12.74 -12.53 8.99
N GLY A 302 -12.02 -12.26 7.90
CA GLY A 302 -11.79 -13.20 6.81
C GLY A 302 -13.00 -13.45 5.90
N THR A 303 -14.05 -12.64 5.98
CA THR A 303 -15.32 -12.89 5.26
C THR A 303 -15.57 -12.00 4.05
N LEU A 304 -14.81 -10.91 3.88
CA LEU A 304 -14.94 -9.97 2.77
C LEU A 304 -13.59 -9.80 2.07
N ALA A 305 -13.57 -9.99 0.75
CA ALA A 305 -12.38 -9.87 -0.08
C ALA A 305 -12.59 -8.85 -1.20
N LEU A 306 -11.56 -8.04 -1.46
CA LEU A 306 -11.49 -7.15 -2.62
C LEU A 306 -10.37 -7.61 -3.54
N LEU A 307 -10.65 -7.64 -4.83
CA LEU A 307 -9.73 -8.09 -5.86
C LEU A 307 -9.67 -7.10 -7.02
N GLY A 308 -8.46 -6.65 -7.34
CA GLY A 308 -8.21 -5.76 -8.47
C GLY A 308 -8.17 -6.52 -9.80
N ASP A 309 -8.74 -5.90 -10.82
CA ASP A 309 -8.72 -6.30 -12.23
C ASP A 309 -8.30 -5.09 -13.07
N TYR A 310 -7.04 -4.68 -12.94
CA TYR A 310 -6.62 -3.34 -13.38
C TYR A 310 -6.50 -3.17 -14.89
N LEU A 311 -6.54 -4.27 -15.67
CA LEU A 311 -6.60 -4.25 -17.12
C LEU A 311 -8.01 -4.55 -17.66
N ASP A 312 -9.02 -4.63 -16.79
CA ASP A 312 -10.41 -4.78 -17.21
C ASP A 312 -10.86 -3.63 -18.13
N ASP A 313 -11.50 -4.01 -19.23
CA ASP A 313 -12.09 -3.11 -20.22
C ASP A 313 -13.54 -2.83 -19.82
N THR A 314 -13.77 -1.68 -19.18
CA THR A 314 -15.12 -1.27 -18.76
C THR A 314 -15.78 -0.35 -19.78
N ASP A 315 -17.07 -0.04 -19.58
CA ASP A 315 -17.81 0.95 -20.36
C ASP A 315 -17.16 2.36 -20.37
N THR A 316 -16.24 2.63 -19.43
CA THR A 316 -15.50 3.90 -19.34
C THR A 316 -14.23 3.93 -20.21
N GLY A 317 -13.75 2.79 -20.72
CA GLY A 317 -12.67 2.69 -21.69
C GLY A 317 -11.74 1.49 -21.48
N GLU A 318 -10.85 1.27 -22.46
CA GLU A 318 -9.85 0.19 -22.40
C GLU A 318 -8.91 0.32 -21.19
N ASN A 319 -8.61 -0.77 -20.49
CA ASN A 319 -7.78 -0.83 -19.29
C ASN A 319 -8.15 0.23 -18.24
N SER A 320 -9.43 0.56 -18.13
CA SER A 320 -9.94 1.47 -17.11
C SER A 320 -9.85 0.83 -15.72
N GLY A 321 -10.02 -0.49 -15.66
CA GLY A 321 -9.86 -1.34 -14.50
C GLY A 321 -11.10 -1.38 -13.60
N SER A 322 -11.22 -2.47 -12.83
CA SER A 322 -12.32 -2.69 -11.90
C SER A 322 -11.84 -3.34 -10.59
N VAL A 323 -12.71 -3.37 -9.58
CA VAL A 323 -12.51 -4.10 -8.33
C VAL A 323 -13.72 -4.98 -8.06
N SER A 324 -13.51 -6.27 -7.88
CA SER A 324 -14.57 -7.19 -7.49
C SER A 324 -14.60 -7.39 -5.99
N VAL A 325 -15.81 -7.42 -5.43
CA VAL A 325 -16.08 -7.62 -4.02
C VAL A 325 -16.67 -9.02 -3.83
N PHE A 326 -16.03 -9.83 -3.00
CA PHE A 326 -16.48 -11.17 -2.67
C PHE A 326 -16.83 -11.27 -1.19
N GLU A 327 -17.93 -11.93 -0.88
CA GLU A 327 -18.36 -12.23 0.49
C GLU A 327 -18.48 -13.74 0.72
N ALA A 328 -18.07 -14.17 1.90
CA ALA A 328 -18.19 -15.53 2.38
C ALA A 328 -19.47 -15.70 3.22
N ASP A 329 -20.39 -16.56 2.77
CA ASP A 329 -21.53 -17.02 3.56
C ASP A 329 -21.40 -18.53 3.81
N GLY A 330 -21.27 -18.91 5.08
CA GLY A 330 -21.12 -20.32 5.48
C GLY A 330 -19.95 -21.05 4.81
N GLY A 331 -18.86 -20.32 4.48
CA GLY A 331 -17.67 -20.85 3.79
C GLY A 331 -17.77 -20.86 2.27
N SER A 332 -18.90 -20.44 1.69
CA SER A 332 -19.05 -20.27 0.24
C SER A 332 -18.80 -18.82 -0.14
N TRP A 333 -17.89 -18.60 -1.08
CA TRP A 333 -17.55 -17.28 -1.59
C TRP A 333 -18.39 -16.93 -2.82
N THR A 334 -18.91 -15.71 -2.85
CA THR A 334 -19.75 -15.21 -3.95
C THR A 334 -19.36 -13.77 -4.28
N GLN A 335 -19.31 -13.43 -5.57
CA GLN A 335 -19.11 -12.05 -5.99
C GLN A 335 -20.40 -11.26 -5.74
N GLN A 336 -20.31 -10.22 -4.93
CA GLN A 336 -21.46 -9.36 -4.57
C GLN A 336 -21.52 -8.12 -5.45
N ALA A 337 -20.37 -7.62 -5.90
CA ALA A 337 -20.28 -6.43 -6.72
C ALA A 337 -19.03 -6.44 -7.60
N THR A 338 -19.14 -5.74 -8.73
CA THR A 338 -18.00 -5.19 -9.46
C THR A 338 -18.09 -3.67 -9.33
N VAL A 339 -17.06 -3.06 -8.77
CA VAL A 339 -16.95 -1.62 -8.61
C VAL A 339 -16.08 -1.07 -9.72
N VAL A 340 -16.64 -0.13 -10.46
CA VAL A 340 -15.93 0.70 -11.44
C VAL A 340 -16.03 2.15 -10.97
N PRO A 341 -15.01 2.97 -11.19
CA PRO A 341 -15.04 4.37 -10.78
C PRO A 341 -15.97 5.19 -11.71
N ASP A 342 -16.66 6.18 -11.14
CA ASP A 342 -17.72 6.93 -11.84
C ASP A 342 -17.25 7.67 -13.12
N ALA A 343 -15.98 8.07 -13.15
CA ALA A 343 -15.34 8.72 -14.29
C ALA A 343 -13.83 8.49 -14.26
N VAL A 344 -13.34 7.55 -15.06
CA VAL A 344 -11.91 7.38 -15.34
C VAL A 344 -11.63 7.39 -16.83
N ASP A 345 -10.44 7.87 -17.17
CA ASP A 345 -9.94 7.77 -18.53
C ASP A 345 -9.55 6.31 -18.84
N ALA A 346 -9.59 5.94 -20.12
CA ALA A 346 -8.94 4.72 -20.58
C ALA A 346 -7.50 4.65 -20.04
N ASN A 347 -7.05 3.46 -19.68
CA ASN A 347 -5.74 3.17 -19.10
C ASN A 347 -5.49 3.78 -17.72
N SER A 348 -6.51 4.17 -16.96
CA SER A 348 -6.37 4.65 -15.58
C SER A 348 -5.94 3.55 -14.60
N ARG A 349 -6.22 2.28 -14.93
CA ARG A 349 -5.87 1.10 -14.12
C ARG A 349 -6.40 1.15 -12.69
N PHE A 350 -7.67 1.50 -12.53
CA PHE A 350 -8.36 1.38 -11.26
C PHE A 350 -8.30 -0.07 -10.76
N GLY A 351 -8.07 -0.28 -9.47
CA GLY A 351 -7.85 -1.62 -8.90
C GLY A 351 -6.39 -2.09 -8.97
N SER A 352 -5.46 -1.25 -9.45
CA SER A 352 -4.02 -1.55 -9.44
C SER A 352 -3.44 -1.80 -8.03
N SER A 353 -4.08 -1.22 -7.01
CA SER A 353 -3.85 -1.53 -5.60
C SER A 353 -5.16 -1.41 -4.84
N VAL A 354 -5.36 -2.24 -3.81
CA VAL A 354 -6.57 -2.24 -2.98
C VAL A 354 -6.20 -2.45 -1.52
N ALA A 355 -6.88 -1.73 -0.64
CA ALA A 355 -6.82 -1.93 0.81
C ALA A 355 -8.22 -1.84 1.40
N LEU A 356 -8.46 -2.58 2.48
CA LEU A 356 -9.75 -2.67 3.15
C LEU A 356 -9.56 -2.32 4.63
N SER A 357 -10.45 -1.48 5.18
CA SER A 357 -10.47 -1.24 6.61
C SER A 357 -10.73 -2.57 7.34
N PRO A 358 -10.06 -2.85 8.47
CA PRO A 358 -10.26 -4.08 9.23
C PRO A 358 -11.73 -4.49 9.48
N ASP A 359 -12.64 -3.54 9.59
CA ASP A 359 -14.08 -3.77 9.79
C ASP A 359 -14.88 -4.04 8.48
N GLY A 360 -14.22 -3.99 7.32
CA GLY A 360 -14.81 -4.26 6.01
C GLY A 360 -15.72 -3.16 5.46
N THR A 361 -15.75 -1.97 6.07
CA THR A 361 -16.73 -0.92 5.71
C THR A 361 -16.20 0.12 4.74
N ARG A 362 -14.88 0.28 4.62
CA ARG A 362 -14.23 1.22 3.71
C ARG A 362 -13.09 0.58 2.97
N ALA A 363 -12.87 1.00 1.73
CA ALA A 363 -11.73 0.55 0.95
C ALA A 363 -11.02 1.74 0.30
N LEU A 364 -9.70 1.63 0.15
CA LEU A 364 -8.90 2.56 -0.63
C LEU A 364 -8.43 1.84 -1.88
N VAL A 365 -8.64 2.44 -3.05
CA VAL A 365 -8.31 1.82 -4.34
C VAL A 365 -7.42 2.74 -5.16
N GLY A 366 -6.30 2.21 -5.63
CA GLY A 366 -5.36 2.91 -6.49
C GLY A 366 -5.76 2.88 -7.96
N SER A 367 -5.56 4.02 -8.62
CA SER A 367 -5.53 4.17 -10.08
C SER A 367 -4.22 4.83 -10.45
N GLN A 368 -3.13 4.05 -10.42
CA GLN A 368 -1.75 4.56 -10.57
C GLN A 368 -1.50 5.32 -11.89
N ASN A 369 -2.36 5.09 -12.89
CA ASN A 369 -2.31 5.78 -14.18
C ASN A 369 -3.47 6.77 -14.39
N GLY A 370 -4.28 7.05 -13.36
CA GLY A 370 -5.33 8.05 -13.41
C GLY A 370 -4.77 9.46 -13.58
N GLU A 371 -5.63 10.42 -13.95
CA GLU A 371 -5.25 11.85 -14.09
C GLU A 371 -4.08 12.05 -15.08
N ARG A 372 -4.34 11.67 -16.34
CA ARG A 372 -3.37 11.82 -17.43
C ARG A 372 -3.53 13.20 -18.07
N SER A 373 -2.41 13.86 -18.27
CA SER A 373 -2.36 15.09 -19.08
C SER A 373 -1.21 15.02 -20.07
N GLU A 374 -1.21 15.90 -21.07
CA GLU A 374 -0.09 16.05 -22.00
C GLU A 374 0.51 17.45 -21.83
N GLN A 375 1.83 17.51 -21.68
CA GLN A 375 2.57 18.77 -21.65
C GLN A 375 3.79 18.64 -22.57
N ASP A 376 3.94 19.59 -23.49
CA ASP A 376 5.05 19.64 -24.45
C ASP A 376 5.28 18.35 -25.28
N GLY A 377 4.21 17.57 -25.49
CA GLY A 377 4.26 16.30 -26.23
C GLY A 377 4.67 15.09 -25.39
N GLU A 378 4.85 15.28 -24.08
CA GLU A 378 5.06 14.21 -23.11
C GLU A 378 3.79 13.96 -22.31
N GLN A 379 3.49 12.68 -22.08
CA GLN A 379 2.38 12.28 -21.25
C GLN A 379 2.79 12.34 -19.78
N ILE A 380 2.04 13.10 -19.00
CA ILE A 380 2.14 13.21 -17.55
C ILE A 380 1.13 12.24 -16.95
N VAL A 381 1.63 11.35 -16.10
CA VAL A 381 0.82 10.40 -15.34
C VAL A 381 0.92 10.77 -13.87
N ALA A 382 -0.13 11.41 -13.34
CA ALA A 382 -0.16 11.74 -11.94
C ALA A 382 -0.52 10.49 -11.12
N GLY A 383 -1.65 9.85 -11.41
CA GLY A 383 -2.26 8.82 -10.57
C GLY A 383 -3.23 9.41 -9.54
N ALA A 384 -4.14 8.59 -9.04
CA ALA A 384 -5.15 8.95 -8.04
C ALA A 384 -5.53 7.75 -7.16
N VAL A 385 -6.08 8.02 -5.98
CA VAL A 385 -6.74 7.00 -5.14
C VAL A 385 -8.21 7.34 -4.92
N HIS A 386 -9.03 6.32 -4.70
CA HIS A 386 -10.47 6.43 -4.55
C HIS A 386 -10.88 5.79 -3.23
N LEU A 387 -11.60 6.54 -2.40
CA LEU A 387 -12.19 6.03 -1.17
C LEU A 387 -13.57 5.47 -1.48
N LEU A 388 -13.76 4.18 -1.24
CA LEU A 388 -15.03 3.50 -1.34
C LEU A 388 -15.62 3.26 0.05
N GLU A 389 -16.95 3.31 0.15
CA GLU A 389 -17.69 2.96 1.36
C GLU A 389 -18.88 2.05 1.01
N THR A 390 -19.21 1.15 1.93
CA THR A 390 -20.43 0.33 1.87
C THR A 390 -21.39 0.65 3.02
N ASP A 391 -22.69 0.64 2.71
CA ASP A 391 -23.77 0.68 3.70
C ASP A 391 -24.40 -0.70 3.96
N GLY A 392 -23.79 -1.76 3.42
CA GLY A 392 -24.29 -3.13 3.44
C GLY A 392 -25.29 -3.47 2.31
N SER A 393 -25.67 -2.49 1.48
CA SER A 393 -26.48 -2.72 0.27
C SER A 393 -25.70 -2.60 -1.04
N GLY A 394 -24.48 -2.05 -0.99
CA GLY A 394 -23.56 -1.94 -2.11
C GLY A 394 -22.38 -1.03 -1.78
N TRP A 395 -21.41 -0.99 -2.69
CA TRP A 395 -20.22 -0.14 -2.60
C TRP A 395 -20.39 1.11 -3.44
N THR A 396 -19.98 2.25 -2.89
CA THR A 396 -20.03 3.55 -3.57
C THR A 396 -18.71 4.28 -3.43
N GLN A 397 -18.29 4.98 -4.48
CA GLN A 397 -17.16 5.90 -4.39
C GLN A 397 -17.58 7.14 -3.61
N ARG A 398 -16.91 7.38 -2.49
CA ARG A 398 -17.12 8.55 -1.65
C ARG A 398 -16.32 9.75 -2.11
N GLU A 399 -15.05 9.52 -2.43
CA GLU A 399 -14.11 10.61 -2.72
C GLU A 399 -12.98 10.13 -3.65
N LYS A 400 -12.42 11.06 -4.43
CA LYS A 400 -11.24 10.84 -5.26
C LYS A 400 -10.12 11.79 -4.87
N TYR A 401 -8.96 11.24 -4.51
CA TYR A 401 -7.78 12.01 -4.14
C TYR A 401 -6.77 12.00 -5.30
N ALA A 402 -6.79 13.08 -6.07
CA ALA A 402 -5.88 13.33 -7.20
C ALA A 402 -4.82 14.41 -6.91
N ALA A 403 -5.01 15.21 -5.86
CA ALA A 403 -4.08 16.24 -5.45
C ALA A 403 -3.91 16.20 -3.93
N VAL A 404 -2.68 15.97 -3.47
CA VAL A 404 -2.31 15.93 -2.05
C VAL A 404 -1.25 17.00 -1.82
N ALA A 405 -1.28 17.66 -0.66
CA ALA A 405 -0.32 18.71 -0.34
C ALA A 405 1.11 18.15 -0.34
N GLY A 406 2.04 18.87 -0.98
CA GLY A 406 3.45 18.43 -1.10
C GLY A 406 3.72 17.40 -2.19
N ARG A 407 2.68 16.97 -2.93
CA ARG A 407 2.80 15.98 -3.99
C ARG A 407 3.52 16.53 -5.23
N ALA A 408 4.47 15.76 -5.77
CA ALA A 408 5.12 16.04 -7.05
C ALA A 408 4.34 15.37 -8.20
N ILE A 409 4.42 15.89 -9.42
CA ILE A 409 3.74 15.31 -10.60
C ILE A 409 4.70 15.35 -11.80
N PRO A 410 4.84 14.26 -12.60
CA PRO A 410 4.22 12.94 -12.44
C PRO A 410 4.87 12.13 -11.32
N ASP A 411 4.09 11.29 -10.61
CA ASP A 411 4.56 10.50 -9.47
C ASP A 411 3.92 9.10 -9.33
N SER A 412 2.95 8.74 -10.19
CA SER A 412 2.21 7.47 -10.13
C SER A 412 1.59 7.19 -8.76
N PHE A 413 1.01 8.23 -8.15
CA PHE A 413 0.31 8.13 -6.89
C PHE A 413 -0.82 7.09 -6.92
N GLY A 414 -0.91 6.29 -5.86
CA GLY A 414 -1.82 5.14 -5.82
C GLY A 414 -1.20 3.87 -6.39
N THR A 415 0.13 3.81 -6.54
CA THR A 415 0.84 2.56 -6.89
C THR A 415 0.56 1.48 -5.84
N THR A 416 0.55 1.88 -4.57
CA THR A 416 0.21 1.04 -3.41
C THR A 416 -0.62 1.86 -2.42
N VAL A 417 -1.48 1.20 -1.65
CA VAL A 417 -2.40 1.84 -0.72
C VAL A 417 -2.59 0.99 0.52
N ASP A 418 -2.80 1.64 1.67
CA ASP A 418 -3.29 1.03 2.91
C ASP A 418 -4.19 2.02 3.68
N ILE A 419 -5.02 1.52 4.61
CA ILE A 419 -6.03 2.30 5.31
C ILE A 419 -6.19 1.88 6.79
N SER A 420 -6.31 2.88 7.68
CA SER A 420 -6.53 2.64 9.11
C SER A 420 -7.89 2.00 9.41
N ARG A 421 -8.03 1.41 10.61
CA ARG A 421 -9.28 0.79 11.09
C ARG A 421 -10.47 1.72 11.07
N ASP A 422 -10.27 2.98 11.48
CA ASP A 422 -11.34 3.97 11.48
C ASP A 422 -11.61 4.55 10.09
N GLY A 423 -10.81 4.16 9.09
CA GLY A 423 -10.95 4.57 7.71
C GLY A 423 -10.65 6.05 7.47
N LYS A 424 -9.92 6.71 8.38
CA LYS A 424 -9.61 8.15 8.31
C LYS A 424 -8.19 8.47 7.89
N THR A 425 -7.28 7.51 7.96
CA THR A 425 -5.89 7.69 7.55
C THR A 425 -5.61 6.73 6.41
N GLY A 426 -5.25 7.27 5.25
CA GLY A 426 -4.74 6.50 4.12
C GLY A 426 -3.22 6.63 4.03
N LEU A 427 -2.54 5.57 3.62
CA LEU A 427 -1.12 5.59 3.26
C LEU A 427 -1.02 5.24 1.77
N VAL A 428 -0.34 6.06 0.99
CA VAL A 428 -0.34 5.96 -0.48
C VAL A 428 1.07 6.06 -1.04
N GLY A 429 1.48 5.09 -1.84
CA GLY A 429 2.77 5.05 -2.54
C GLY A 429 2.73 5.79 -3.87
N ALA A 430 3.84 6.44 -4.19
CA ALA A 430 4.06 7.18 -5.43
C ALA A 430 5.49 6.92 -5.94
N THR A 431 5.68 5.76 -6.59
CA THR A 431 7.01 5.24 -6.94
C THR A 431 7.76 6.07 -7.99
N GLN A 432 7.07 6.98 -8.70
CA GLN A 432 7.69 7.84 -9.71
C GLN A 432 7.98 9.26 -9.20
N ASP A 433 7.72 9.54 -7.92
CA ASP A 433 8.03 10.84 -7.34
C ASP A 433 9.50 11.24 -7.65
N PRO A 434 9.73 12.41 -8.25
CA PRO A 434 11.05 12.80 -8.74
C PRO A 434 11.86 13.65 -7.75
N GLU A 435 11.37 13.94 -6.53
CA GLU A 435 11.93 15.00 -5.66
C GLU A 435 13.42 14.80 -5.31
N GLN A 436 13.85 13.56 -5.08
CA GLN A 436 15.26 13.24 -4.77
C GLN A 436 16.01 12.59 -5.95
N GLY A 437 15.41 12.59 -7.13
CA GLY A 437 15.97 12.01 -8.35
C GLY A 437 14.88 11.33 -9.18
N LEU A 438 15.21 10.96 -10.42
CA LEU A 438 14.29 10.20 -11.26
C LEU A 438 13.81 8.95 -10.51
N THR A 439 12.49 8.81 -10.35
CA THR A 439 11.87 7.65 -9.67
C THR A 439 12.46 7.36 -8.29
N SER A 440 12.80 8.39 -7.51
CA SER A 440 13.16 8.21 -6.09
C SER A 440 11.99 7.61 -5.31
N GLY A 441 10.77 8.00 -5.68
CA GLY A 441 9.55 7.56 -5.04
C GLY A 441 9.28 8.30 -3.73
N ALA A 442 8.10 8.11 -3.17
CA ALA A 442 7.67 8.64 -1.88
C ALA A 442 6.44 7.87 -1.38
N ALA A 443 6.10 8.07 -0.10
CA ALA A 443 4.79 7.73 0.44
C ALA A 443 4.08 8.98 0.97
N TYR A 444 2.76 8.94 1.01
CA TYR A 444 1.90 10.03 1.45
C TYR A 444 0.89 9.53 2.45
N VAL A 445 0.81 10.17 3.60
CA VAL A 445 -0.30 10.02 4.53
C VAL A 445 -1.40 10.98 4.08
N VAL A 446 -2.62 10.48 3.93
CA VAL A 446 -3.76 11.19 3.35
C VAL A 446 -4.92 11.22 4.35
N ASP A 447 -5.52 12.40 4.50
CA ASP A 447 -6.73 12.54 5.31
C ASP A 447 -7.94 12.00 4.55
N LEU A 448 -8.57 10.97 5.11
CA LEU A 448 -9.79 10.35 4.58
C LEU A 448 -11.03 10.68 5.43
N SER A 449 -10.90 11.55 6.44
CA SER A 449 -11.98 11.92 7.34
C SER A 449 -13.02 12.83 6.68
N ASP A 450 -12.58 13.69 5.75
CA ASP A 450 -13.42 14.68 5.09
C ASP A 450 -13.21 14.66 3.57
N GLY A 451 -14.31 14.43 2.82
CA GLY A 451 -14.32 14.71 1.38
C GLY A 451 -14.10 16.21 1.19
N SER A 452 -12.92 16.59 0.68
CA SER A 452 -12.59 17.99 0.45
C SER A 452 -13.45 18.50 -0.71
N ASN A 453 -14.53 19.18 -0.34
CA ASN A 453 -15.43 19.94 -1.20
C ASN A 453 -14.73 21.10 -1.91
#